data_AF-A0A7C7RAI9-F1
#
_entry.id   AF-A0A7C7RAI9-F1
#
_cell.length_a   1.000
_cell.length_b   1.000
_cell.length_c   1.000
_cell.angle_alpha   90.00
_cell.angle_beta   90.00
_cell.angle_gamma   90.00
#
_symmetry.space_group_name_H-M   'P 1'
#
loop_
_entity.id
_entity.type
_entity.pdbx_description
1 polymer ?
#
loop_
_entity_poly.entity_id
_entity_poly.type
_entity_poly.pdbx_seq_one_letter_code
_entity_poly.pdbx_strand_id
1 'polypeptide(L)'
;EPVGLAFTASGGGYQGEIILMVGVDNNLTRSTGMTVLENVETPGLGGKITGKSFQDQFKGLLVVPEIELVKGKKPERDNQVQAITGATISSQAIVEIINKRLSEVLKAFQQGEHR
;
A
#
# COMPACT_ATOMS: atom_id res chain seq x y z
N GLU A 1 18.36 17.88 -1.91
CA GLU A 1 18.48 16.40 -1.91
C GLU A 1 17.10 15.79 -2.13
N PRO A 2 16.97 14.59 -2.71
CA PRO A 2 15.70 13.87 -2.78
C PRO A 2 15.12 13.69 -1.36
N VAL A 3 13.80 13.73 -1.22
CA VAL A 3 13.10 13.58 0.07
C VAL A 3 12.36 12.25 0.20
N GLY A 4 12.36 11.44 -0.85
CA GLY A 4 11.77 10.11 -0.90
C GLY A 4 11.76 9.53 -2.32
N LEU A 5 11.16 8.35 -2.44
CA LEU A 5 10.92 7.65 -3.70
C LEU A 5 9.42 7.46 -3.91
N ALA A 6 8.95 7.69 -5.14
CA ALA A 6 7.61 7.31 -5.56
C ALA A 6 7.67 6.27 -6.67
N PHE A 7 6.79 5.27 -6.62
CA PHE A 7 6.69 4.24 -7.64
C PHE A 7 5.24 3.81 -7.85
N THR A 8 4.96 3.31 -9.05
CA THR A 8 3.70 2.64 -9.35
C THR A 8 3.75 1.16 -8.94
N ALA A 9 2.60 0.63 -8.57
CA ALA A 9 2.38 -0.77 -8.24
C ALA A 9 1.01 -1.21 -8.79
N SER A 10 0.90 -2.44 -9.27
CA SER A 10 -0.40 -2.99 -9.67
C SER A 10 -0.54 -4.46 -9.30
N GLY A 11 -1.78 -4.92 -9.27
CA GLY A 11 -2.13 -6.32 -9.06
C GLY A 11 -3.64 -6.53 -9.02
N GLY A 12 -4.05 -7.80 -8.89
CA GLY A 12 -5.46 -8.16 -8.86
C GLY A 12 -6.17 -7.71 -7.59
N GLY A 13 -7.28 -7.00 -7.75
CA GLY A 13 -8.30 -6.75 -6.74
C GLY A 13 -9.35 -7.86 -6.68
N TYR A 14 -10.54 -7.55 -6.18
CA TYR A 14 -11.65 -8.49 -6.14
C TYR A 14 -12.33 -8.65 -7.51
N GLN A 15 -12.52 -7.56 -8.24
CA GLN A 15 -13.18 -7.55 -9.56
C GLN A 15 -12.20 -7.41 -10.73
N GLY A 16 -11.03 -6.82 -10.52
CA GLY A 16 -10.04 -6.63 -11.58
C GLY A 16 -8.80 -5.92 -11.08
N GLU A 17 -7.98 -5.44 -12.01
CA GLU A 17 -6.70 -4.80 -11.67
C GLU A 17 -6.91 -3.52 -10.85
N ILE A 18 -6.01 -3.32 -9.90
CA ILE A 18 -5.84 -2.09 -9.13
C ILE A 18 -4.45 -1.54 -9.44
N ILE A 19 -4.37 -0.24 -9.77
CA ILE A 19 -3.12 0.47 -10.01
C ILE A 19 -2.96 1.56 -8.96
N LEU A 20 -1.79 1.60 -8.34
CA LEU A 20 -1.44 2.46 -7.21
C LEU A 20 -0.23 3.33 -7.54
N MET A 21 -0.20 4.52 -6.95
CA MET A 21 1.04 5.27 -6.71
C MET A 21 1.36 5.20 -5.22
N VAL A 22 2.60 4.88 -4.88
CA VAL A 22 3.07 4.75 -3.50
C VAL A 22 4.31 5.62 -3.32
N GLY A 23 4.34 6.39 -2.24
CA GLY A 23 5.53 7.13 -1.82
C GLY A 23 6.15 6.53 -0.55
N VAL A 24 7.47 6.56 -0.48
CA VAL A 24 8.27 6.16 0.68
C VAL A 24 9.38 7.17 0.97
N ASP A 25 9.84 7.18 2.23
CA ASP A 25 10.97 8.00 2.67
C ASP A 25 12.30 7.54 2.03
N ASN A 26 13.35 8.34 2.16
CA ASN A 26 14.68 8.02 1.62
C ASN A 26 15.27 6.72 2.17
N ASN A 27 14.85 6.30 3.37
CA ASN A 27 15.31 5.06 3.99
C ASN A 27 14.52 3.84 3.50
N LEU A 28 13.47 4.03 2.70
CA LEU A 28 12.56 2.99 2.24
C LEU A 28 11.90 2.20 3.39
N THR A 29 11.74 2.83 4.56
CA THR A 29 11.19 2.21 5.78
C THR A 29 9.78 2.66 6.10
N ARG A 30 9.39 3.87 5.68
CA ARG A 30 8.09 4.47 5.94
C ARG A 30 7.43 4.93 4.66
N SER A 31 6.12 4.71 4.56
CA SER A 31 5.33 5.30 3.49
C SER A 31 5.04 6.77 3.76
N THR A 32 5.22 7.62 2.76
CA THR A 32 4.75 9.02 2.77
C THR A 32 3.27 9.13 2.39
N GLY A 33 2.65 8.02 1.98
CA GLY A 33 1.28 7.91 1.53
C GLY A 33 1.14 7.06 0.26
N MET A 34 -0.10 6.80 -0.12
CA MET A 34 -0.45 6.12 -1.37
C MET A 34 -1.72 6.73 -1.96
N THR A 35 -1.93 6.52 -3.25
CA THR A 35 -3.21 6.78 -3.89
C THR A 35 -3.57 5.71 -4.90
N VAL A 36 -4.86 5.41 -5.01
CA VAL A 36 -5.42 4.52 -6.04
C VAL A 36 -5.58 5.33 -7.32
N LEU A 37 -4.84 4.96 -8.37
CA LEU A 37 -4.89 5.58 -9.69
C LEU A 37 -6.06 5.00 -10.50
N GLU A 38 -6.18 3.67 -10.53
CA GLU A 38 -7.19 2.95 -11.29
C GLU A 38 -7.69 1.73 -10.50
N ASN A 39 -8.99 1.44 -10.62
CA ASN A 39 -9.62 0.23 -10.10
C ASN A 39 -10.99 0.02 -10.77
N VAL A 40 -11.49 -1.21 -10.72
CA VAL A 40 -12.83 -1.58 -11.21
C VAL A 40 -13.70 -2.19 -10.11
N GLU A 41 -13.42 -1.87 -8.85
CA GLU A 41 -14.11 -2.44 -7.69
C GLU A 41 -15.52 -1.86 -7.50
N THR A 42 -16.41 -2.64 -6.89
CA THR A 42 -17.81 -2.27 -6.74
C THR A 42 -17.94 -0.95 -5.96
N PRO A 43 -18.56 0.10 -6.54
CA PRO A 43 -18.81 1.35 -5.84
C PRO A 43 -19.58 1.11 -4.53
N GLY A 44 -19.13 1.72 -3.43
CA GLY A 44 -19.74 1.56 -2.11
C GLY A 44 -19.36 0.29 -1.33
N LEU A 45 -18.69 -0.70 -1.97
CA LEU A 45 -18.03 -1.82 -1.29
C LEU A 45 -16.51 -1.72 -1.49
N GLY A 46 -15.97 -2.47 -2.46
CA GLY A 46 -14.54 -2.52 -2.76
C GLY A 46 -13.98 -1.17 -3.17
N GLY A 47 -14.75 -0.37 -3.92
CA GLY A 47 -14.35 0.96 -4.38
C GLY A 47 -14.06 1.97 -3.25
N LYS A 48 -14.42 1.65 -2.00
CA LYS A 48 -14.06 2.46 -0.82
C LYS A 48 -12.54 2.53 -0.57
N ILE A 49 -11.73 1.70 -1.22
CA ILE A 49 -10.25 1.85 -1.25
C ILE A 49 -9.79 3.21 -1.79
N THR A 50 -10.64 3.91 -2.57
CA THR A 50 -10.39 5.27 -3.06
C THR A 50 -10.62 6.35 -1.98
N GLY A 51 -11.24 5.98 -0.86
CA GLY A 51 -11.62 6.91 0.20
C GLY A 51 -10.42 7.38 1.03
N LYS A 52 -10.41 8.67 1.37
CA LYS A 52 -9.40 9.29 2.23
C LYS A 52 -9.19 8.57 3.55
N SER A 53 -10.27 8.08 4.18
CA SER A 53 -10.19 7.33 5.44
C SER A 53 -9.37 6.05 5.34
N PHE A 54 -9.36 5.39 4.17
CA PHE A 54 -8.56 4.21 3.94
C PHE A 54 -7.13 4.58 3.54
N GLN A 55 -6.95 5.47 2.55
CA GLN A 55 -5.63 5.84 2.03
C GLN A 55 -4.76 6.58 3.06
N ASP A 56 -5.35 7.38 3.95
CA ASP A 56 -4.59 8.09 4.98
C ASP A 56 -3.95 7.15 6.01
N GLN A 57 -4.42 5.91 6.15
CA GLN A 57 -3.78 4.92 7.03
C GLN A 57 -2.35 4.59 6.59
N PHE A 58 -2.00 4.84 5.33
CA PHE A 58 -0.65 4.59 4.80
C PHE A 58 0.32 5.74 5.07
N LYS A 59 -0.13 6.91 5.52
CA LYS A 59 0.76 8.04 5.81
C LYS A 59 1.57 7.79 7.08
N GLY A 60 2.90 7.78 6.96
CA GLY A 60 3.83 7.54 8.07
C GLY A 60 3.92 6.07 8.51
N LEU A 61 3.20 5.17 7.83
CA LEU A 61 3.12 3.75 8.14
C LEU A 61 4.49 3.08 7.92
N LEU A 62 4.91 2.20 8.84
CA LEU A 62 6.05 1.32 8.61
C LEU A 62 5.71 0.32 7.51
N VAL A 63 6.65 0.17 6.56
CA VAL A 63 6.49 -0.76 5.43
C VAL A 63 7.49 -1.91 5.44
N VAL A 64 8.40 -1.93 6.42
CA VAL A 64 9.38 -2.99 6.66
C VAL A 64 9.14 -3.55 8.08
N PRO A 65 9.08 -4.89 8.28
CA PRO A 65 9.31 -5.95 7.29
C PRO A 65 8.20 -6.08 6.25
N GLU A 66 6.96 -5.76 6.62
CA GLU A 66 5.81 -5.71 5.71
C GLU A 66 4.65 -4.93 6.36
N ILE A 67 3.72 -4.45 5.53
CA ILE A 67 2.43 -3.91 5.96
C ILE A 67 1.48 -5.08 6.27
N GLU A 68 0.72 -4.97 7.35
CA GLU A 68 -0.26 -5.96 7.76
C GLU A 68 -1.69 -5.42 7.69
N LEU A 69 -2.63 -6.25 7.25
CA LEU A 69 -4.05 -5.91 7.29
C LEU A 69 -4.72 -6.49 8.54
N VAL A 70 -5.42 -5.65 9.31
CA VAL A 70 -6.25 -6.09 10.45
C VAL A 70 -7.74 -5.95 10.13
N LYS A 71 -8.55 -6.92 10.57
CA LYS A 71 -9.99 -6.98 10.28
C LYS A 71 -10.80 -6.72 11.55
N GLY A 72 -11.80 -5.84 11.46
CA GLY A 72 -12.75 -5.62 12.56
C GLY A 72 -12.18 -4.96 13.82
N LYS A 73 -10.91 -4.58 13.82
CA LYS A 73 -10.24 -3.89 14.93
C LYS A 73 -9.38 -2.74 14.42
N LYS A 74 -9.05 -1.80 15.31
CA LYS A 74 -8.11 -0.72 15.02
C LYS A 74 -6.68 -1.27 14.88
N PRO A 75 -5.80 -0.63 14.10
CA PRO A 75 -4.38 -0.94 14.10
C PRO A 75 -3.79 -0.79 15.51
N GLU A 76 -3.02 -1.79 15.94
CA GLU A 76 -2.31 -1.80 17.23
C GLU A 76 -0.80 -1.61 17.05
N ARG A 77 -0.32 -1.77 15.80
CA ARG A 77 1.07 -1.57 15.40
C ARG A 77 1.16 -0.52 14.30
N ASP A 78 2.34 0.08 14.15
CA ASP A 78 2.62 1.14 13.19
C ASP A 78 2.85 0.64 11.76
N ASN A 79 2.81 -0.67 11.53
CA ASN A 79 2.78 -1.31 10.22
C ASN A 79 1.40 -1.88 9.85
N GLN A 80 0.35 -1.55 10.61
CA GLN A 80 -0.99 -2.12 10.40
C GLN A 80 -1.98 -1.14 9.74
N VAL A 81 -2.78 -1.68 8.84
CA VAL A 81 -3.90 -1.00 8.17
C VAL A 81 -5.19 -1.73 8.49
N GLN A 82 -6.24 -1.00 8.86
CA GLN A 82 -7.56 -1.58 9.08
C GLN A 82 -8.27 -1.82 7.74
N ALA A 83 -8.80 -3.03 7.58
CA ALA A 83 -9.63 -3.42 6.45
C ALA A 83 -10.95 -2.64 6.44
N ILE A 84 -11.43 -2.33 5.24
CA ILE A 84 -12.77 -1.78 5.04
C ILE A 84 -13.80 -2.88 5.31
N THR A 85 -14.73 -2.62 6.23
CA THR A 85 -15.84 -3.53 6.52
C THR A 85 -16.65 -3.82 5.25
N GLY A 86 -16.81 -5.11 4.93
CA GLY A 86 -17.51 -5.57 3.72
C GLY A 86 -16.68 -5.51 2.43
N ALA A 87 -15.40 -5.12 2.50
CA ALA A 87 -14.49 -5.01 1.37
C ALA A 87 -13.08 -5.53 1.73
N THR A 88 -13.04 -6.67 2.42
CA THR A 88 -11.81 -7.27 2.93
C THR A 88 -10.84 -7.68 1.82
N ILE A 89 -11.35 -8.23 0.71
CA ILE A 89 -10.51 -8.71 -0.40
C ILE A 89 -9.83 -7.52 -1.09
N SER A 90 -10.59 -6.47 -1.41
CA SER A 90 -10.05 -5.23 -1.98
C SER A 90 -9.02 -4.57 -1.05
N SER A 91 -9.28 -4.56 0.27
CA SER A 91 -8.34 -4.01 1.26
C SER A 91 -7.04 -4.82 1.31
N GLN A 92 -7.15 -6.15 1.27
CA GLN A 92 -6.02 -7.08 1.26
C GLN A 92 -5.17 -6.93 0.00
N ALA A 93 -5.82 -6.81 -1.17
CA ALA A 93 -5.14 -6.61 -2.45
C ALA A 93 -4.22 -5.37 -2.42
N ILE A 94 -4.68 -4.25 -1.85
CA ILE A 94 -3.85 -3.05 -1.70
C ILE A 94 -2.56 -3.35 -0.92
N VAL A 95 -2.69 -4.00 0.23
CA VAL A 95 -1.55 -4.33 1.10
C VAL A 95 -0.57 -5.27 0.37
N GLU A 96 -1.08 -6.29 -0.31
CA GLU A 96 -0.26 -7.26 -1.06
C GLU A 96 0.49 -6.61 -2.23
N ILE A 97 -0.20 -5.75 -3.01
CA ILE A 97 0.40 -5.01 -4.12
C ILE A 97 1.57 -4.15 -3.62
N ILE A 98 1.37 -3.41 -2.52
CA ILE A 98 2.39 -2.54 -1.95
C ILE A 98 3.57 -3.36 -1.42
N ASN A 99 3.33 -4.39 -0.62
CA ASN A 99 4.38 -5.24 -0.05
C ASN A 99 5.21 -5.92 -1.13
N LYS A 100 4.55 -6.48 -2.17
CA LYS A 100 5.24 -7.10 -3.29
C LYS A 100 6.14 -6.09 -4.01
N ARG A 101 5.60 -4.93 -4.37
CA ARG A 101 6.36 -3.92 -5.11
C ARG A 101 7.51 -3.35 -4.29
N LEU A 102 7.32 -3.13 -2.99
CA LEU A 102 8.39 -2.71 -2.09
C LEU A 102 9.52 -3.74 -2.00
N SER A 103 9.20 -5.03 -1.92
CA SER A 103 10.23 -6.08 -1.92
C SER A 103 11.08 -6.03 -3.19
N GLU A 104 10.48 -5.79 -4.35
CA GLU A 104 11.20 -5.62 -5.62
C GLU A 104 12.07 -4.36 -5.63
N VAL A 105 11.53 -3.23 -5.16
CA VAL A 105 12.25 -1.95 -5.06
C VAL A 105 13.45 -2.09 -4.12
N LEU A 106 13.28 -2.65 -2.92
CA LEU A 106 14.36 -2.85 -1.95
C LEU A 106 15.49 -3.72 -2.53
N LYS A 107 15.16 -4.80 -3.24
CA LYS A 107 16.16 -5.66 -3.90
C LYS A 107 16.91 -4.90 -4.99
N ALA A 108 16.23 -4.08 -5.78
CA ALA A 108 16.86 -3.29 -6.83
C ALA A 108 17.80 -2.21 -6.27
N PHE A 109 17.40 -1.55 -5.18
CA PHE A 109 18.24 -0.56 -4.48
C PHE A 109 19.51 -1.18 -3.92
N GLN A 110 19.41 -2.31 -3.21
CA GLN A 110 20.56 -3.04 -2.68
C GLN A 110 21.52 -3.47 -3.81
N GLN A 111 21.00 -3.91 -4.95
CA GLN A 111 21.83 -4.30 -6.11
C GLN A 111 22.51 -3.11 -6.80
N GLY A 112 21.93 -1.91 -6.71
CA GLY A 112 22.49 -0.67 -7.25
C GLY A 112 23.64 -0.10 -6.41
N GLU A 113 23.60 -0.26 -5.09
CA GLU A 113 24.68 0.17 -4.18
C GLU A 113 25.93 -0.71 -4.24
N HIS A 114 25.81 -1.93 -4.78
CA HIS A 114 26.92 -2.88 -4.95
C HIS A 114 27.58 -2.82 -6.34
N ARG A 115 27.25 -1.82 -7.16
CA ARG A 115 27.91 -1.55 -8.46
C ARG A 115 28.68 -0.24 -8.40
#